data_AF-A0A133U590-F1
#
_entry.id   AF-A0A133U590-F1
#
_cell.length_a   1.000
_cell.length_b   1.000
_cell.length_c   1.000
_cell.angle_alpha   90.00
_cell.angle_beta   90.00
_cell.angle_gamma   90.00
#
_symmetry.space_group_name_H-M   'P 1'
#
loop_
_entity.id
_entity.type
_entity.pdbx_description
1 polymer ?
#
loop_
_entity_poly.entity_id
_entity_poly.type
_entity_poly.pdbx_seq_one_letter_code
_entity_poly.pdbx_strand_id
1 'polypeptide(L)'
;MVERICEEVLKKIRRGAQTAYGEAKLSIYFPIGSEERISNVQDWVRKALNTEVGDGIDEMLEGVSPLSPPNRTRIGDRAVVTSDPEKIEEARKAFPEVAVELVENRRELRGVAANHERVILIDEAIPWSSDASERLEHKPGAVDDPVEIVPERVLSFFAENAEAVRNAINVWKSIDAPPSGLFDGIDDGRIDEVEGLLSRLDPTGGVKGNEEVKRVGRALSELDGSIADAEARINGEIESVFALAGFA
;
A
#
# COMPACT_ATOMS: atom_id res chain seq x y z
N MET A 1 47.16 14.16 -1.46
CA MET A 1 47.65 13.10 -0.55
C MET A 1 46.57 12.67 0.43
N VAL A 2 45.95 13.60 1.16
CA VAL A 2 44.85 13.32 2.10
C VAL A 2 43.65 12.67 1.42
N GLU A 3 43.22 13.19 0.27
CA GLU A 3 42.09 12.66 -0.50
C GLU A 3 42.27 11.18 -0.89
N ARG A 4 43.44 10.81 -1.43
CA ARG A 4 43.80 9.42 -1.76
C ARG A 4 43.80 8.49 -0.54
N ILE A 5 44.20 8.99 0.64
CA ILE A 5 44.17 8.21 1.88
C ILE A 5 42.71 8.01 2.33
N CYS A 6 41.89 9.07 2.27
CA CYS A 6 40.48 8.99 2.60
C CYS A 6 39.72 8.02 1.69
N GLU A 7 39.96 8.05 0.38
CA GLU A 7 39.39 7.11 -0.59
C GLU A 7 39.74 5.65 -0.26
N GLU A 8 41.01 5.36 0.04
CA GLU A 8 41.46 4.00 0.38
C GLU A 8 40.90 3.52 1.73
N VAL A 9 40.78 4.42 2.72
CA VAL A 9 40.13 4.12 4.00
C VAL A 9 38.63 3.85 3.79
N LEU A 10 37.92 4.69 3.06
CA LEU A 10 36.50 4.48 2.72
C LEU A 10 36.30 3.18 1.94
N LYS A 11 37.22 2.83 1.03
CA LYS A 11 37.20 1.55 0.32
C LYS A 11 37.34 0.35 1.26
N LYS A 12 38.12 0.46 2.34
CA LYS A 12 38.24 -0.60 3.35
C LYS A 12 36.98 -0.70 4.22
N ILE A 13 36.45 0.44 4.68
CA ILE A 13 35.23 0.47 5.52
C ILE A 13 34.04 -0.08 4.74
N ARG A 14 33.89 0.28 3.46
CA ARG A 14 32.81 -0.21 2.60
C ARG A 14 32.74 -1.73 2.48
N ARG A 15 33.87 -2.44 2.50
CA ARG A 15 33.89 -3.91 2.43
C ARG A 15 33.26 -4.59 3.64
N GLY A 16 33.08 -3.86 4.75
CA GLY A 16 32.38 -4.36 5.92
C GLY A 16 30.87 -4.11 5.88
N ALA A 17 30.33 -3.51 4.82
CA ALA A 17 28.88 -3.33 4.69
C ALA A 17 28.23 -4.64 4.23
N GLN A 18 27.27 -5.14 5.01
CA GLN A 18 26.51 -6.36 4.67
C GLN A 18 25.33 -6.11 3.72
N THR A 19 24.97 -4.84 3.47
CA THR A 19 23.89 -4.48 2.55
C THR A 19 24.41 -3.59 1.43
N ALA A 20 23.87 -3.79 0.22
CA ALA A 20 24.18 -2.94 -0.94
C ALA A 20 23.84 -1.45 -0.66
N TYR A 21 22.78 -1.20 0.11
CA TYR A 21 22.44 0.15 0.56
C TYR A 21 23.48 0.74 1.51
N GLY A 22 23.95 -0.04 2.49
CA GLY A 22 25.01 0.37 3.41
C GLY A 22 26.30 0.71 2.66
N GLU A 23 26.69 -0.13 1.69
CA GLU A 23 27.84 0.12 0.84
C GLU A 23 27.69 1.41 0.03
N ALA A 24 26.53 1.61 -0.62
CA ALA A 24 26.21 2.80 -1.38
C ALA A 24 26.20 4.06 -0.49
N LYS A 25 25.63 3.98 0.71
CA LYS A 25 25.61 5.10 1.66
C LYS A 25 27.01 5.47 2.17
N LEU A 26 27.88 4.50 2.40
CA LEU A 26 29.27 4.77 2.76
C LEU A 26 30.07 5.39 1.61
N SER A 27 29.67 5.16 0.35
CA SER A 27 30.34 5.73 -0.82
C SER A 27 30.17 7.24 -0.96
N ILE A 28 29.13 7.83 -0.36
CA ILE A 28 28.86 9.27 -0.41
C ILE A 28 29.51 10.04 0.75
N TYR A 29 30.17 9.34 1.68
CA TYR A 29 30.83 10.00 2.81
C TYR A 29 32.12 10.68 2.37
N PHE A 30 32.35 11.87 2.92
CA PHE A 30 33.56 12.65 2.73
C PHE A 30 34.03 13.16 4.11
N PRO A 31 35.33 13.49 4.27
CA PRO A 31 35.84 14.03 5.53
C PRO A 31 35.15 15.35 5.91
N ILE A 32 34.64 15.44 7.13
CA ILE A 32 34.03 16.65 7.69
C ILE A 32 34.92 17.15 8.84
N GLY A 33 35.13 18.46 8.94
CA GLY A 33 35.93 19.09 10.02
C GLY A 33 35.12 19.58 11.23
N SER A 34 33.85 19.20 11.35
CA SER A 34 32.97 19.61 12.44
C SER A 34 33.13 18.65 13.61
N GLU A 35 33.68 19.15 14.72
CA GLU A 35 33.89 18.37 15.95
C GLU A 35 32.58 17.76 16.48
N GLU A 36 31.50 18.53 16.47
CA GLU A 36 30.18 18.07 16.88
C GLU A 36 29.71 16.88 16.03
N ARG A 37 29.78 16.98 14.70
CA ARG A 37 29.41 15.88 13.81
C ARG A 37 30.29 14.65 14.01
N ILE A 38 31.60 14.85 14.20
CA ILE A 38 32.54 13.77 14.48
C ILE A 38 32.17 13.07 15.79
N SER A 39 31.91 13.82 16.86
CA SER A 39 31.52 13.29 18.17
C SER A 39 30.22 12.48 18.06
N ASN A 40 29.21 13.00 17.38
CA ASN A 40 27.92 12.33 17.22
C ASN A 40 28.06 10.99 16.47
N VAL A 41 28.85 10.96 15.38
CA VAL A 41 29.10 9.73 14.63
C VAL A 41 29.92 8.74 15.45
N GLN A 42 30.93 9.19 16.19
CA GLN A 42 31.73 8.34 17.06
C GLN A 42 30.89 7.71 18.17
N ASP A 43 29.99 8.47 18.79
CA ASP A 43 29.08 7.97 19.82
C ASP A 43 28.10 6.95 19.23
N TRP A 44 27.56 7.22 18.04
CA TRP A 44 26.69 6.29 17.31
C TRP A 44 27.40 4.96 17.01
N VAL A 45 28.62 5.02 16.44
CA VAL A 45 29.44 3.82 16.15
C VAL A 45 29.79 3.07 17.43
N ARG A 46 30.18 3.77 18.49
CA ARG A 46 30.52 3.13 19.77
C ARG A 46 29.34 2.38 20.37
N LYS A 47 28.14 2.98 20.32
CA LYS A 47 26.93 2.30 20.77
C LYS A 47 26.62 1.07 19.91
N ALA A 48 26.73 1.17 18.59
CA ALA A 48 26.50 0.05 17.68
C ALA A 48 27.49 -1.12 17.89
N LEU A 49 28.77 -0.83 18.14
CA LEU A 49 29.79 -1.84 18.44
C LEU A 49 29.60 -2.53 19.79
N ASN A 50 28.92 -1.87 20.73
CA ASN A 50 28.61 -2.41 22.05
C ASN A 50 27.25 -3.12 22.11
N THR A 51 26.52 -3.17 20.99
CA THR A 51 25.24 -3.90 20.92
C THR A 51 25.50 -5.39 20.92
N GLU A 52 24.92 -6.09 21.89
CA GLU A 52 24.88 -7.55 21.89
C GLU A 52 23.81 -8.02 20.91
N VAL A 53 24.20 -8.95 20.04
CA VAL A 53 23.36 -9.51 18.97
C VAL A 53 23.47 -11.03 18.99
N GLY A 54 22.36 -11.69 18.67
CA GLY A 54 22.30 -13.15 18.55
C GLY A 54 23.14 -13.68 17.40
N ASP A 55 23.38 -15.00 17.43
CA ASP A 55 24.05 -15.72 16.36
C ASP A 55 23.30 -15.57 15.02
N GLY A 56 24.05 -15.54 13.90
CA GLY A 56 23.47 -15.48 12.55
C GLY A 56 23.04 -14.09 12.06
N ILE A 57 23.37 -13.02 12.81
CA ILE A 57 23.05 -11.64 12.41
C ILE A 57 23.55 -11.28 11.00
N ASP A 58 24.72 -11.78 10.59
CA ASP A 58 25.29 -11.50 9.27
C ASP A 58 24.35 -12.01 8.15
N GLU A 59 23.85 -13.24 8.28
CA GLU A 59 22.91 -13.85 7.33
C GLU A 59 21.57 -13.10 7.32
N MET A 60 21.10 -12.64 8.49
CA MET A 60 19.89 -11.83 8.58
C MET A 60 20.06 -10.48 7.87
N LEU A 61 21.21 -9.83 8.05
CA LEU A 61 21.52 -8.54 7.43
C LEU A 61 21.63 -8.63 5.90
N GLU A 62 22.11 -9.74 5.35
CA GLU A 62 22.11 -9.97 3.90
C GLU A 62 20.68 -9.96 3.31
N GLY A 63 19.68 -10.42 4.07
CA GLY A 63 18.28 -10.38 3.68
C GLY A 63 17.63 -8.99 3.77
N VAL A 64 18.26 -8.02 4.44
CA VAL A 64 17.71 -6.67 4.58
C VAL A 64 17.91 -5.88 3.29
N SER A 65 16.80 -5.48 2.70
CA SER A 65 16.78 -4.68 1.46
C SER A 65 15.96 -3.40 1.64
N PRO A 66 16.26 -2.35 0.86
CA PRO A 66 15.42 -1.15 0.82
C PRO A 66 14.00 -1.47 0.37
N LEU A 67 13.03 -0.74 0.91
CA LEU A 67 11.64 -0.84 0.48
C LEU A 67 11.50 -0.28 -0.95
N SER A 68 10.77 -1.01 -1.78
CA SER A 68 10.42 -0.62 -3.14
C SER A 68 9.07 0.11 -3.16
N PRO A 69 8.90 1.13 -4.03
CA PRO A 69 7.59 1.74 -4.23
C PRO A 69 6.60 0.70 -4.78
N PRO A 70 5.30 0.81 -4.43
CA PRO A 70 4.32 -0.16 -4.88
C PRO A 70 4.10 -0.05 -6.40
N ASN A 71 3.85 -1.18 -7.07
CA ASN A 71 3.36 -1.14 -8.44
C ASN A 71 1.98 -0.48 -8.49
N ARG A 72 1.82 0.51 -9.35
CA ARG A 72 0.55 1.21 -9.54
C ARG A 72 -0.35 0.40 -10.47
N THR A 73 -1.15 -0.50 -9.90
CA THR A 73 -2.21 -1.18 -10.65
C THR A 73 -3.40 -0.23 -10.82
N ARG A 74 -3.91 -0.16 -12.05
CA ARG A 74 -5.09 0.66 -12.35
C ARG A 74 -6.35 0.00 -11.78
N ILE A 75 -7.16 0.80 -11.10
CA ILE A 75 -8.39 0.42 -10.44
C ILE A 75 -9.56 0.94 -11.28
N GLY A 76 -10.27 0.02 -11.95
CA GLY A 76 -11.33 0.36 -12.90
C GLY A 76 -12.74 0.41 -12.31
N ASP A 77 -12.93 -0.06 -11.07
CA ASP A 77 -14.24 -0.08 -10.39
C ASP A 77 -14.66 1.31 -9.87
N ARG A 78 -13.70 2.23 -9.73
CA ARG A 78 -13.84 3.53 -9.08
C ARG A 78 -13.51 4.69 -10.01
N ALA A 79 -14.31 5.75 -9.88
CA ALA A 79 -13.99 7.06 -10.42
C ALA A 79 -14.06 8.13 -9.33
N VAL A 80 -13.07 9.01 -9.31
CA VAL A 80 -13.08 10.24 -8.53
C VAL A 80 -13.56 11.37 -9.43
N VAL A 81 -14.51 12.15 -8.94
CA VAL A 81 -15.10 13.25 -9.69
C VAL A 81 -15.03 14.55 -8.90
N THR A 82 -14.82 15.64 -9.62
CA THR A 82 -14.88 17.01 -9.10
C THR A 82 -15.61 17.87 -10.11
N SER A 83 -16.28 18.92 -9.66
CA SER A 83 -16.81 20.01 -10.48
C SER A 83 -15.92 21.23 -10.48
N ASP A 84 -14.84 21.20 -9.70
CA ASP A 84 -13.86 22.28 -9.58
C ASP A 84 -12.66 22.03 -10.51
N PRO A 85 -12.50 22.83 -11.59
CA PRO A 85 -11.38 22.69 -12.51
C PRO A 85 -10.01 22.93 -11.86
N GLU A 86 -9.94 23.61 -10.71
CA GLU A 86 -8.68 23.87 -10.02
C GLU A 86 -8.21 22.64 -9.24
N LYS A 87 -9.13 21.80 -8.77
CA LYS A 87 -8.84 20.60 -7.97
C LYS A 87 -8.50 19.36 -8.78
N ILE A 88 -8.82 19.34 -10.08
CA ILE A 88 -8.67 18.11 -10.88
C ILE A 88 -7.22 17.62 -10.99
N GLU A 89 -6.25 18.53 -11.11
CA GLU A 89 -4.83 18.16 -11.21
C GLU A 89 -4.29 17.65 -9.88
N GLU A 90 -4.79 18.19 -8.77
CA GLU A 90 -4.46 17.70 -7.42
C GLU A 90 -5.02 16.30 -7.21
N ALA A 91 -6.29 16.09 -7.58
CA ALA A 91 -6.94 14.79 -7.52
C ALA A 91 -6.24 13.74 -8.41
N ARG A 92 -5.81 14.09 -9.64
CA ARG A 92 -5.04 13.19 -10.52
C ARG A 92 -3.71 12.77 -9.91
N LYS A 93 -3.05 13.67 -9.17
CA LYS A 93 -1.79 13.36 -8.46
C LYS A 93 -2.05 12.50 -7.22
N ALA A 94 -3.13 12.76 -6.50
CA ALA A 94 -3.51 12.03 -5.30
C ALA A 94 -4.03 10.62 -5.63
N PHE A 95 -4.67 10.42 -6.79
CA PHE A 95 -5.30 9.16 -7.20
C PHE A 95 -4.87 8.72 -8.62
N PRO A 96 -3.58 8.45 -8.88
CA PRO A 96 -3.12 7.99 -10.17
C PRO A 96 -3.66 6.60 -10.58
N GLU A 97 -4.19 5.82 -9.64
CA GLU A 97 -4.71 4.46 -9.87
C GLU A 97 -6.14 4.44 -10.40
N VAL A 98 -6.95 5.47 -10.12
CA VAL A 98 -8.38 5.52 -10.50
C VAL A 98 -8.63 6.54 -11.60
N ALA A 99 -9.80 6.47 -12.25
CA ALA A 99 -10.23 7.52 -13.16
C ALA A 99 -10.53 8.80 -12.38
N VAL A 100 -10.02 9.95 -12.86
CA VAL A 100 -10.32 11.27 -12.29
C VAL A 100 -10.95 12.14 -13.37
N GLU A 101 -12.19 12.57 -13.15
CA GLU A 101 -13.00 13.28 -14.16
C GLU A 101 -13.57 14.60 -13.64
N LEU A 102 -13.61 15.62 -14.51
CA LEU A 102 -14.32 16.88 -14.26
C LEU A 102 -15.76 16.70 -14.70
N VAL A 103 -16.71 17.05 -13.83
CA VAL A 103 -18.14 16.97 -14.11
C VAL A 103 -18.80 18.32 -13.84
N GLU A 104 -19.41 18.92 -14.86
CA GLU A 104 -20.01 20.25 -14.76
C GLU A 104 -21.52 20.18 -14.50
N ASN A 105 -22.14 19.03 -14.79
CA ASN A 105 -23.58 18.84 -14.65
C ASN A 105 -23.97 17.40 -14.31
N ARG A 106 -25.25 17.25 -13.92
CA ARG A 106 -25.84 15.96 -13.53
C ARG A 106 -25.78 14.89 -14.62
N ARG A 107 -25.81 15.28 -15.90
CA ARG A 107 -25.78 14.33 -17.02
C ARG A 107 -24.41 13.67 -17.14
N GLU A 108 -23.35 14.45 -17.00
CA GLU A 108 -21.97 13.96 -17.00
C GLU A 108 -21.72 13.03 -15.82
N LEU A 109 -22.13 13.42 -14.60
CA LEU A 109 -21.98 12.56 -13.43
C LEU A 109 -22.73 11.22 -13.56
N ARG A 110 -23.93 11.22 -14.16
CA ARG A 110 -24.64 9.98 -14.48
C ARG A 110 -23.89 9.12 -15.49
N GLY A 111 -23.21 9.75 -16.45
CA GLY A 111 -22.35 9.06 -17.42
C GLY A 111 -21.20 8.34 -16.73
N VAL A 112 -20.50 9.00 -15.80
CA VAL A 112 -19.42 8.39 -15.02
C VAL A 112 -19.95 7.23 -14.17
N ALA A 113 -21.07 7.43 -13.48
CA ALA A 113 -21.68 6.41 -12.62
C ALA A 113 -22.27 5.21 -13.36
N ALA A 114 -22.48 5.31 -14.68
CA ALA A 114 -22.89 4.18 -15.50
C ALA A 114 -21.74 3.21 -15.79
N ASN A 115 -20.50 3.73 -15.85
CA ASN A 115 -19.30 2.95 -16.21
C ASN A 115 -18.50 2.46 -15.02
N HIS A 116 -18.82 2.91 -13.80
CA HIS A 116 -18.09 2.59 -12.58
C HIS A 116 -19.04 2.09 -11.50
N GLU A 117 -18.53 1.23 -10.63
CA GLU A 117 -19.30 0.66 -9.52
C GLU A 117 -19.44 1.67 -8.38
N ARG A 118 -18.38 2.47 -8.14
CA ARG A 118 -18.36 3.53 -7.13
C ARG A 118 -17.86 4.84 -7.73
N VAL A 119 -18.55 5.93 -7.43
CA VAL A 119 -18.17 7.28 -7.84
C VAL A 119 -17.98 8.14 -6.61
N ILE A 120 -16.80 8.71 -6.43
CA ILE A 120 -16.44 9.52 -5.26
C ILE A 120 -16.38 10.98 -5.64
N LEU A 121 -17.25 11.79 -5.05
CA LEU A 121 -17.24 13.24 -5.16
C LEU A 121 -16.35 13.86 -4.07
N ILE A 122 -15.33 14.59 -4.48
CA ILE A 122 -14.34 15.22 -3.56
C ILE A 122 -14.62 16.69 -3.24
N ASP A 123 -15.65 17.28 -3.84
CA ASP A 123 -16.06 18.66 -3.56
C ASP A 123 -16.80 18.75 -2.22
N GLU A 124 -16.91 19.95 -1.66
CA GLU A 124 -17.62 20.17 -0.38
C GLU A 124 -19.14 20.05 -0.49
N ALA A 125 -19.70 20.41 -1.65
CA ALA A 125 -21.09 20.17 -2.02
C ALA A 125 -21.30 20.62 -3.47
N ILE A 126 -22.10 19.85 -4.22
CA ILE A 126 -22.58 20.27 -5.55
C ILE A 126 -24.11 20.30 -5.52
N PRO A 127 -24.77 21.36 -6.04
CA PRO A 127 -26.23 21.51 -5.99
C PRO A 127 -27.05 20.37 -6.60
N TRP A 128 -26.48 19.59 -7.52
CA TRP A 128 -27.19 18.57 -8.30
C TRP A 128 -26.73 17.13 -8.02
N SER A 129 -25.90 16.92 -7.00
CA SER A 129 -25.34 15.61 -6.64
C SER A 129 -26.33 14.68 -5.91
N SER A 130 -27.25 15.24 -5.12
CA SER A 130 -28.12 14.48 -4.18
C SER A 130 -28.98 13.40 -4.86
N ASP A 131 -29.33 13.59 -6.13
CA ASP A 131 -30.20 12.69 -6.88
C ASP A 131 -29.49 12.10 -8.11
N ALA A 132 -28.18 12.29 -8.24
CA ALA A 132 -27.48 11.97 -9.48
C ALA A 132 -27.31 10.45 -9.66
N SER A 133 -26.95 9.73 -8.60
CA SER A 133 -26.74 8.28 -8.59
C SER A 133 -26.70 7.75 -7.16
N GLU A 134 -27.22 6.54 -6.95
CA GLU A 134 -27.07 5.80 -5.68
C GLU A 134 -25.63 5.31 -5.46
N ARG A 135 -24.80 5.29 -6.51
CA ARG A 135 -23.37 4.93 -6.48
C ARG A 135 -22.46 6.10 -6.10
N LEU A 136 -23.04 7.27 -5.82
CA LEU A 136 -22.30 8.47 -5.50
C LEU A 136 -21.99 8.53 -4.01
N GLU A 137 -20.72 8.65 -3.68
CA GLU A 137 -20.24 8.85 -2.32
C GLU A 137 -19.61 10.23 -2.18
N HIS A 138 -19.95 10.92 -1.12
CA HIS A 138 -19.46 12.27 -0.86
C HIS A 138 -18.32 12.21 0.17
N LYS A 139 -17.12 12.56 -0.27
CA LYS A 139 -15.88 12.50 0.52
C LYS A 139 -15.09 13.79 0.34
N PRO A 140 -15.59 14.92 0.87
CA PRO A 140 -14.81 16.16 0.89
C PRO A 140 -13.52 15.93 1.68
N GLY A 141 -12.38 16.32 1.12
CA GLY A 141 -11.06 16.12 1.73
C GLY A 141 -10.42 14.76 1.44
N ALA A 142 -10.98 13.94 0.56
CA ALA A 142 -10.35 12.64 0.22
C ALA A 142 -8.94 12.79 -0.37
N VAL A 143 -8.64 13.96 -0.96
CA VAL A 143 -7.30 14.29 -1.48
C VAL A 143 -6.27 14.36 -0.34
N ASP A 144 -6.69 14.80 0.85
CA ASP A 144 -5.82 14.92 2.03
C ASP A 144 -5.54 13.55 2.67
N ASP A 145 -6.49 12.60 2.56
CA ASP A 145 -6.31 11.20 2.98
C ASP A 145 -6.67 10.21 1.84
N PRO A 146 -5.75 9.98 0.89
CA PRO A 146 -6.01 9.09 -0.23
C PRO A 146 -6.26 7.62 0.17
N VAL A 147 -5.89 7.22 1.38
CA VAL A 147 -6.03 5.83 1.87
C VAL A 147 -7.50 5.45 2.03
N GLU A 148 -8.39 6.41 2.29
CA GLU A 148 -9.83 6.13 2.33
C GLU A 148 -10.41 5.68 0.98
N ILE A 149 -9.82 6.15 -0.12
CA ILE A 149 -10.31 5.88 -1.48
C ILE A 149 -9.55 4.75 -2.14
N VAL A 150 -8.23 4.70 -1.93
CA VAL A 150 -7.33 3.71 -2.52
C VAL A 150 -6.50 3.04 -1.41
N PRO A 151 -7.14 2.29 -0.49
CA PRO A 151 -6.42 1.53 0.53
C PRO A 151 -5.46 0.51 -0.08
N GLU A 152 -5.77 0.01 -1.28
CA GLU A 152 -4.96 -0.94 -2.03
C GLU A 152 -3.53 -0.46 -2.24
N ARG A 153 -3.31 0.85 -2.39
CA ARG A 153 -1.95 1.40 -2.53
C ARG A 153 -1.06 1.03 -1.35
N VAL A 154 -1.58 1.21 -0.14
CA VAL A 154 -0.85 0.92 1.11
C VAL A 154 -0.71 -0.58 1.29
N LEU A 155 -1.79 -1.33 1.02
CA LEU A 155 -1.78 -2.79 1.14
C LEU A 155 -0.79 -3.44 0.16
N SER A 156 -0.79 -3.03 -1.11
CA SER A 156 0.15 -3.50 -2.12
C SER A 156 1.60 -3.15 -1.74
N PHE A 157 1.85 -1.96 -1.20
CA PHE A 157 3.19 -1.61 -0.70
C PHE A 157 3.69 -2.60 0.34
N PHE A 158 2.88 -2.91 1.37
CA PHE A 158 3.30 -3.87 2.39
C PHE A 158 3.33 -5.31 1.89
N ALA A 159 2.49 -5.68 0.93
CA ALA A 159 2.50 -7.02 0.33
C ALA A 159 3.77 -7.26 -0.49
N GLU A 160 4.13 -6.31 -1.35
CA GLU A 160 5.33 -6.38 -2.21
C GLU A 160 6.61 -6.30 -1.38
N ASN A 161 6.60 -5.57 -0.26
CA ASN A 161 7.76 -5.43 0.63
C ASN A 161 7.73 -6.38 1.84
N ALA A 162 6.80 -7.34 1.89
CA ALA A 162 6.57 -8.14 3.09
C ALA A 162 7.83 -8.91 3.53
N GLU A 163 8.62 -9.42 2.59
CA GLU A 163 9.86 -10.12 2.88
C GLU A 163 10.93 -9.17 3.45
N ALA A 164 11.13 -8.00 2.84
CA ALA A 164 12.09 -7.00 3.33
C ALA A 164 11.74 -6.55 4.76
N VAL A 165 10.47 -6.33 5.06
CA VAL A 165 10.02 -5.95 6.41
C VAL A 165 10.21 -7.11 7.39
N ARG A 166 9.90 -8.35 7.02
CA ARG A 166 10.14 -9.52 7.88
C ARG A 166 11.63 -9.72 8.19
N ASN A 167 12.51 -9.52 7.21
CA ASN A 167 13.95 -9.61 7.44
C ASN A 167 14.43 -8.53 8.43
N ALA A 168 13.91 -7.30 8.33
CA ALA A 168 14.20 -6.25 9.29
C ALA A 168 13.67 -6.58 10.70
N ILE A 169 12.48 -7.19 10.82
CA ILE A 169 11.92 -7.68 12.09
C ILE A 169 12.81 -8.77 12.70
N ASN A 170 13.30 -9.70 11.89
CA ASN A 170 14.20 -10.76 12.37
C ASN A 170 15.51 -10.17 12.93
N VAL A 171 16.08 -9.17 12.25
CA VAL A 171 17.24 -8.42 12.76
C VAL A 171 16.91 -7.75 14.09
N TRP A 172 15.76 -7.07 14.20
CA TRP A 172 15.34 -6.46 15.47
C TRP A 172 15.28 -7.47 16.61
N LYS A 173 14.61 -8.61 16.39
CA LYS A 173 14.43 -9.67 17.38
C LYS A 173 15.74 -10.37 17.79
N SER A 174 16.80 -10.22 17.01
CA SER A 174 18.14 -10.73 17.35
C SER A 174 18.92 -9.81 18.29
N ILE A 175 18.44 -8.58 18.55
CA ILE A 175 19.08 -7.63 19.44
C ILE A 175 18.53 -7.83 20.86
N ASP A 176 19.36 -8.29 21.79
CA ASP A 176 18.92 -8.59 23.17
C ASP A 176 18.53 -7.32 23.94
N ALA A 177 19.32 -6.26 23.81
CA ALA A 177 19.11 -4.99 24.49
C ALA A 177 19.41 -3.82 23.54
N PRO A 178 18.39 -3.25 22.86
CA PRO A 178 18.61 -2.17 21.93
C PRO A 178 19.21 -0.95 22.66
N PRO A 179 20.36 -0.44 22.20
CA PRO A 179 21.02 0.69 22.84
C PRO A 179 20.18 1.97 22.76
N SER A 180 20.07 2.68 23.88
CA SER A 180 19.35 3.97 23.95
C SER A 180 19.85 4.99 22.92
N GLY A 181 18.92 5.68 22.25
CA GLY A 181 19.24 6.72 21.27
C GLY A 181 19.56 6.23 19.85
N LEU A 182 19.64 4.91 19.61
CA LEU A 182 19.89 4.34 18.28
C LEU A 182 18.58 3.98 17.55
N PHE A 183 17.61 3.48 18.29
CA PHE A 183 16.35 2.96 17.77
C PHE A 183 15.13 3.59 18.46
N ASP A 184 15.25 4.87 18.83
CA ASP A 184 14.20 5.58 19.57
C ASP A 184 12.86 5.53 18.80
N GLY A 185 11.81 5.10 19.51
CA GLY A 185 10.47 4.94 18.96
C GLY A 185 10.17 3.55 18.38
N ILE A 186 11.13 2.63 18.42
CA ILE A 186 10.93 1.20 18.10
C ILE A 186 10.92 0.41 19.42
N ASP A 187 9.89 -0.40 19.62
CA ASP A 187 9.75 -1.31 20.75
C ASP A 187 9.11 -2.62 20.27
N ASP A 188 9.28 -3.68 21.08
CA ASP A 188 8.83 -5.02 20.72
C ASP A 188 7.32 -5.09 20.47
N GLY A 189 6.52 -4.30 21.20
CA GLY A 189 5.07 -4.26 21.02
C GLY A 189 4.67 -3.74 19.63
N ARG A 190 5.33 -2.69 19.15
CA ARG A 190 5.12 -2.18 17.78
C ARG A 190 5.59 -3.18 16.72
N ILE A 191 6.69 -3.88 16.97
CA ILE A 191 7.21 -4.89 16.04
C ILE A 191 6.27 -6.09 15.94
N ASP A 192 5.75 -6.56 17.07
CA ASP A 192 4.75 -7.63 17.13
C ASP A 192 3.44 -7.22 16.43
N GLU A 193 3.03 -5.95 16.57
CA GLU A 193 1.87 -5.40 15.87
C GLU A 193 2.07 -5.44 14.34
N VAL A 194 3.22 -4.96 13.85
CA VAL A 194 3.55 -4.97 12.42
C VAL A 194 3.61 -6.40 11.89
N GLU A 195 4.25 -7.33 12.61
CA GLU A 195 4.31 -8.74 12.23
C GLU A 195 2.90 -9.37 12.17
N GLY A 196 2.06 -9.08 13.16
CA GLY A 196 0.66 -9.48 13.20
C GLY A 196 -0.13 -8.98 12.00
N LEU A 197 0.00 -7.70 11.65
CA LEU A 197 -0.66 -7.12 10.47
C LEU A 197 -0.14 -7.74 9.16
N LEU A 198 1.17 -7.94 9.02
CA LEU A 198 1.78 -8.58 7.85
C LEU A 198 1.35 -10.05 7.69
N SER A 199 1.08 -10.76 8.78
CA SER A 199 0.61 -12.15 8.72
C SER A 199 -0.80 -12.26 8.11
N ARG A 200 -1.61 -11.20 8.25
CA ARG A 200 -2.96 -11.10 7.69
C ARG A 200 -2.95 -10.71 6.22
N LEU A 201 -1.83 -10.26 5.68
CA LEU A 201 -1.73 -9.85 4.29
C LEU A 201 -1.37 -11.06 3.40
N ASP A 202 -2.00 -11.16 2.24
CA ASP A 202 -1.59 -12.08 1.18
C ASP A 202 -0.56 -11.42 0.22
N PRO A 203 0.10 -12.20 -0.65
CA PRO A 203 1.10 -11.66 -1.58
C PRO A 203 0.58 -10.62 -2.58
N THR A 204 -0.74 -10.50 -2.74
CA THR A 204 -1.40 -9.56 -3.65
C THR A 204 -1.92 -8.30 -2.95
N GLY A 205 -1.81 -8.22 -1.62
CA GLY A 205 -2.37 -7.12 -0.82
C GLY A 205 -3.79 -7.39 -0.31
N GLY A 206 -4.34 -8.58 -0.54
CA GLY A 206 -5.62 -8.98 0.03
C GLY A 206 -5.49 -9.31 1.52
N VAL A 207 -6.55 -9.00 2.28
CA VAL A 207 -6.59 -9.24 3.73
C VAL A 207 -7.21 -10.61 4.01
N LYS A 208 -6.39 -11.52 4.52
CA LYS A 208 -6.79 -12.86 4.96
C LYS A 208 -7.67 -12.81 6.21
N GLY A 209 -8.53 -13.81 6.33
CA GLY A 209 -9.19 -14.16 7.60
C GLY A 209 -10.30 -13.22 8.04
N ASN A 210 -10.79 -12.34 7.15
CA ASN A 210 -11.98 -11.57 7.46
C ASN A 210 -13.23 -12.46 7.31
N GLU A 211 -13.73 -12.98 8.43
CA GLU A 211 -14.92 -13.84 8.47
C GLU A 211 -16.16 -13.15 7.88
N GLU A 212 -16.26 -11.83 7.99
CA GLU A 212 -17.36 -11.07 7.38
C GLU A 212 -17.26 -11.07 5.86
N VAL A 213 -16.05 -10.88 5.30
CA VAL A 213 -15.82 -10.99 3.85
C VAL A 213 -16.17 -12.40 3.36
N LYS A 214 -15.77 -13.44 4.09
CA LYS A 214 -16.13 -14.83 3.76
C LYS A 214 -17.64 -15.06 3.85
N ARG A 215 -18.32 -14.47 4.84
CA ARG A 215 -19.77 -14.58 5.02
C ARG A 215 -20.51 -13.92 3.86
N VAL A 216 -20.13 -12.69 3.50
CA VAL A 216 -20.72 -11.94 2.39
C VAL A 216 -20.43 -12.64 1.06
N GLY A 217 -19.21 -13.14 0.85
CA GLY A 217 -18.87 -13.91 -0.36
C GLY A 217 -19.70 -15.18 -0.52
N ARG A 218 -19.97 -15.91 0.58
CA ARG A 218 -20.90 -17.05 0.57
C ARG A 218 -22.33 -16.62 0.23
N ALA A 219 -22.83 -15.57 0.88
CA ALA A 219 -24.18 -15.06 0.61
C ALA A 219 -24.35 -14.60 -0.85
N LEU A 220 -23.32 -13.98 -1.44
CA LEU A 220 -23.31 -13.60 -2.85
C LEU A 220 -23.36 -14.83 -3.76
N SER A 221 -22.54 -15.85 -3.49
CA SER A 221 -22.57 -17.10 -4.27
C SER A 221 -23.91 -17.83 -4.16
N GLU A 222 -24.58 -17.79 -3.01
CA GLU A 222 -25.93 -18.35 -2.83
C GLU A 222 -26.98 -17.56 -3.62
N LEU A 223 -26.84 -16.23 -3.68
CA LEU A 223 -27.70 -15.36 -4.49
C LEU A 223 -27.53 -15.64 -5.99
N ASP A 224 -26.28 -15.73 -6.48
CA ASP A 224 -25.99 -16.04 -7.88
C ASP A 224 -26.57 -17.41 -8.28
N GLY A 225 -26.47 -18.40 -7.40
CA GLY A 225 -27.11 -19.71 -7.58
C GLY A 225 -28.62 -19.60 -7.70
N SER A 226 -29.26 -18.80 -6.83
CA SER A 226 -30.71 -18.58 -6.88
C SER A 226 -31.17 -17.87 -8.15
N ILE A 227 -30.37 -16.93 -8.67
CA ILE A 227 -30.62 -16.24 -9.93
C ILE A 227 -30.53 -17.23 -11.10
N ALA A 228 -29.46 -18.03 -11.15
CA ALA A 228 -29.28 -19.04 -12.20
C ALA A 228 -30.44 -20.07 -12.22
N ASP A 229 -30.91 -20.51 -11.05
CA ASP A 229 -32.05 -21.41 -10.93
C ASP A 229 -33.36 -20.75 -11.43
N ALA A 230 -33.57 -19.48 -11.11
CA ALA A 230 -34.73 -18.72 -11.57
C ALA A 230 -34.70 -18.51 -13.10
N GLU A 231 -33.55 -18.16 -13.66
CA GLU A 231 -33.34 -18.03 -15.11
C GLU A 231 -33.60 -19.36 -15.83
N ALA A 232 -33.07 -20.47 -15.32
CA ALA A 232 -33.30 -21.80 -15.88
C ALA A 232 -34.78 -22.18 -15.87
N ARG A 233 -35.51 -21.89 -14.78
CA ARG A 233 -36.96 -22.14 -14.70
C ARG A 233 -37.74 -21.30 -15.72
N ILE A 234 -37.44 -20.01 -15.81
CA ILE A 234 -38.11 -19.09 -16.75
C ILE A 234 -37.85 -19.53 -18.20
N ASN A 235 -36.61 -19.87 -18.55
CA ASN A 235 -36.30 -20.38 -19.88
C ASN A 235 -37.05 -21.68 -20.19
N GLY A 236 -37.13 -22.62 -19.24
CA GLY A 236 -37.92 -23.84 -19.40
C GLY A 236 -39.42 -23.58 -19.60
N GLU A 237 -40.00 -22.61 -18.86
CA GLU A 237 -41.39 -22.19 -19.05
C GLU A 237 -41.60 -21.59 -20.45
N ILE A 238 -40.70 -20.71 -20.89
CA ILE A 238 -40.74 -20.09 -22.24
C ILE A 238 -40.66 -21.16 -23.34
N GLU A 239 -39.71 -22.09 -23.24
CA GLU A 239 -39.58 -23.20 -24.20
C GLU A 239 -40.84 -24.06 -24.25
N SER A 240 -41.45 -24.35 -23.09
CA SER A 240 -42.69 -25.12 -23.02
C SER A 240 -43.87 -24.41 -23.71
N VAL A 241 -43.95 -23.09 -23.59
CA VAL A 241 -44.98 -22.27 -24.26
C VAL A 241 -44.77 -22.26 -25.77
N PHE A 242 -43.52 -22.11 -26.25
CA PHE A 242 -43.21 -22.20 -27.68
C PHE A 242 -43.50 -23.59 -28.26
N ALA A 243 -43.19 -24.66 -27.52
CA ALA A 243 -43.50 -26.03 -27.93
C ALA A 243 -45.03 -26.29 -28.01
N LEU A 244 -45.82 -25.69 -27.12
CA LEU A 244 -47.28 -25.78 -27.13
C LEU A 244 -47.95 -24.91 -28.20
N ALA A 245 -47.31 -23.81 -28.61
CA ALA A 245 -47.82 -22.88 -29.61
C ALA A 245 -47.57 -23.30 -31.07
N GLY A 246 -46.86 -24.40 -31.32
CA GLY A 246 -46.70 -24.97 -32.66
C GLY A 246 -45.77 -24.18 -33.60
N PHE A 247 -44.90 -23.33 -33.06
CA PHE A 247 -43.79 -22.74 -33.82
C PHE A 247 -42.60 -23.70 -33.79
N ALA A 248 -42.58 -24.67 -34.71
CA ALA A 248 -41.40 -25.46 -35.08
C ALA A 248 -40.94 -25.06 -36.48
#